data_AF-D9S1Q1-F1
#
_entry.id   AF-D9S1Q1-F1
#
_cell.length_a   1.000
_cell.length_b   1.000
_cell.length_c   1.000
_cell.angle_alpha   90.00
_cell.angle_beta   90.00
_cell.angle_gamma   90.00
#
_symmetry.space_group_name_H-M   'P 1'
#
loop_
_entity.id
_entity.type
_entity.pdbx_description
1 polymer ?
#
loop_
_entity_poly.entity_id
_entity_poly.type
_entity_poly.pdbx_seq_one_letter_code
_entity_poly.pdbx_strand_id
1 'polypeptide(L)'
;MLDDLDLKEIVQKVKEKLSEMSGYPKVTINVSARHVHLSSEHLEILFGKNYRLSPLRELMQPGEFAAKETVIIVGPKGIIQNVRVLGPVRKKTQVEISKTDGFVLGIDPVVRDSGNHEGSSGCVLVGPAGGVRIEEGVIAAMRHIHMPVQFAEKYGIKDRSFLKVLVEGERKVVFDRVLARVSDNFALEMHIDTDEANAAGVRSGDKGFILLE
;
A
#
# COMPACT_ATOMS: atom_id res chain seq x y z
N MET A 1 8.47 50.34 18.78
CA MET A 1 9.47 49.90 17.78
C MET A 1 9.86 48.50 18.17
N LEU A 2 9.85 47.55 17.23
CA LEU A 2 10.54 46.29 17.44
C LEU A 2 12.03 46.62 17.60
N ASP A 3 12.69 46.04 18.60
CA ASP A 3 14.13 46.22 18.72
C ASP A 3 14.86 45.43 17.61
N ASP A 4 16.12 45.80 17.32
CA ASP A 4 16.90 45.18 16.24
C ASP A 4 17.19 43.68 16.49
N LEU A 5 17.02 43.21 17.73
CA LEU A 5 17.21 41.82 18.12
C LEU A 5 15.95 40.99 17.77
N ASP A 6 14.77 41.51 18.10
CA ASP A 6 13.45 40.96 17.79
C ASP A 6 13.22 40.86 16.28
N LEU A 7 13.66 41.86 15.51
CA LEU A 7 13.50 41.86 14.05
C LEU A 7 14.32 40.74 13.40
N LYS A 8 15.56 40.50 13.85
CA LYS A 8 16.41 39.41 13.33
C LYS A 8 15.82 38.04 13.66
N GLU A 9 15.29 37.86 14.87
CA GLU A 9 14.67 36.60 15.26
C GLU A 9 13.38 36.32 14.48
N ILE A 10 12.55 37.35 14.26
CA ILE A 10 11.35 37.24 13.43
C ILE A 10 11.70 36.90 11.97
N VAL A 11 12.68 37.59 11.38
CA VAL A 11 13.12 37.33 10.01
C VAL A 11 13.70 35.91 9.87
N GLN A 12 14.45 35.44 10.86
CA GLN A 12 15.00 34.09 10.88
C GLN A 12 13.88 33.03 10.94
N LYS A 13 12.90 33.20 11.84
CA LYS A 13 11.72 32.31 11.94
C LYS A 13 10.90 32.31 10.65
N VAL A 14 10.76 33.46 9.98
CA VAL A 14 10.07 33.56 8.68
C VAL A 14 10.86 32.84 7.58
N LYS A 15 12.19 33.01 7.52
CA LYS A 15 13.04 32.29 6.56
C LYS A 15 13.02 30.79 6.76
N GLU A 16 13.08 30.32 8.00
CA GLU A 16 12.96 28.90 8.35
C GLU A 16 11.60 28.36 7.88
N LYS A 17 10.51 29.06 8.20
CA LYS A 17 9.16 28.68 7.79
C LYS A 17 8.96 28.71 6.27
N LEU A 18 9.58 29.66 5.56
CA LEU A 18 9.59 29.72 4.10
C LEU A 18 10.42 28.60 3.47
N SER A 19 11.52 28.19 4.11
CA SER A 19 12.35 27.06 3.68
C SER A 19 11.69 25.71 3.95
N GLU A 20 10.89 25.60 5.01
CA GLU A 20 10.01 24.46 5.25
C GLU A 20 8.86 24.39 4.23
N MET A 21 8.39 25.55 3.76
CA MET A 21 7.39 25.66 2.68
C MET A 21 7.96 25.39 1.28
N SER A 22 9.29 25.44 1.09
CA SER A 22 9.92 25.24 -0.22
C SER A 22 10.34 23.80 -0.51
N GLY A 23 10.10 22.87 0.43
CA GLY A 23 10.32 21.43 0.23
C GLY A 23 9.03 20.69 -0.11
N TYR A 24 9.10 19.78 -1.09
CA TYR A 24 8.01 18.83 -1.33
C TYR A 24 7.75 17.97 -0.08
N PRO A 25 6.47 17.74 0.32
CA PRO A 25 6.16 16.92 1.46
C PRO A 25 6.72 15.50 1.30
N LYS A 26 7.35 15.00 2.37
CA LYS A 26 7.93 13.66 2.39
C LYS A 26 6.86 12.62 2.73
N VAL A 27 6.96 11.45 2.11
CA VAL A 27 6.15 10.26 2.41
C VAL A 27 7.06 9.05 2.58
N THR A 28 6.75 8.19 3.55
CA THR A 28 7.46 6.92 3.71
C THR A 28 6.96 5.92 2.67
N ILE A 29 7.89 5.27 1.97
CA ILE A 29 7.58 4.21 1.02
C ILE A 29 7.50 2.88 1.76
N ASN A 30 6.48 2.10 1.44
CA ASN A 30 6.32 0.72 1.88
C ASN A 30 6.13 -0.18 0.66
N VAL A 31 7.01 -1.16 0.55
CA VAL A 31 7.01 -2.15 -0.51
C VAL A 31 6.17 -3.35 -0.08
N SER A 32 5.06 -3.54 -0.79
CA SER A 32 4.13 -4.64 -0.57
C SER A 32 4.57 -5.87 -1.36
N ALA A 33 5.01 -6.89 -0.63
CA ALA A 33 5.11 -8.24 -1.20
C ALA A 33 3.70 -8.83 -1.39
N ARG A 34 3.61 -9.89 -2.21
CA ARG A 34 2.37 -10.63 -2.42
C ARG A 34 1.71 -11.06 -1.11
N HIS A 35 0.40 -10.87 -1.03
CA HIS A 35 -0.37 -11.16 0.17
C HIS A 35 -1.85 -11.35 -0.14
N VAL A 36 -2.61 -11.82 0.85
CA VAL A 36 -4.05 -12.05 0.75
C VAL A 36 -4.78 -11.40 1.93
N HIS A 37 -5.86 -10.72 1.63
CA HIS A 37 -6.90 -10.37 2.59
C HIS A 37 -8.03 -11.39 2.48
N LEU A 38 -8.53 -11.92 3.59
CA LEU A 38 -9.56 -12.96 3.59
C LEU A 38 -10.91 -12.44 4.09
N SER A 39 -11.99 -12.98 3.53
CA SER A 39 -13.31 -12.91 4.15
C SER A 39 -13.41 -13.89 5.32
N SER A 40 -14.35 -13.65 6.24
CA SER A 40 -14.60 -14.57 7.37
C SER A 40 -14.94 -15.98 6.89
N GLU A 41 -15.74 -16.10 5.82
CA GLU A 41 -16.10 -17.38 5.21
C GLU A 41 -14.85 -18.12 4.68
N HIS A 42 -14.01 -17.45 3.91
CA HIS A 42 -12.82 -18.09 3.35
C HIS A 42 -11.76 -18.37 4.42
N LEU A 43 -11.67 -17.54 5.47
CA LEU A 43 -10.84 -17.84 6.64
C LEU A 43 -11.25 -19.18 7.25
N GLU A 44 -12.55 -19.42 7.44
CA GLU A 44 -13.03 -20.68 8.01
C GLU A 44 -12.79 -21.88 7.09
N ILE A 45 -12.98 -21.73 5.78
CA ILE A 45 -12.70 -22.81 4.81
C ILE A 45 -11.20 -23.17 4.83
N LEU A 46 -10.33 -22.17 4.87
CA LEU A 46 -8.89 -22.36 4.74
C LEU A 46 -8.23 -22.81 6.05
N PHE A 47 -8.74 -22.39 7.20
CA PHE A 47 -8.08 -22.60 8.51
C PHE A 47 -8.96 -23.28 9.57
N GLY A 48 -10.26 -23.47 9.33
CA GLY A 48 -11.19 -24.16 10.21
C GLY A 48 -12.29 -23.26 10.80
N LYS A 49 -13.38 -23.88 11.25
CA LYS A 49 -14.55 -23.16 11.79
C LYS A 49 -14.19 -22.29 13.01
N ASN A 50 -14.75 -21.08 13.09
CA ASN A 50 -14.50 -20.08 14.14
C ASN A 50 -13.02 -19.67 14.29
N TYR A 51 -12.17 -19.88 13.28
CA TYR A 51 -10.76 -19.54 13.35
C TYR A 51 -10.55 -18.03 13.48
N ARG A 52 -9.48 -17.62 14.17
CA ARG A 52 -9.05 -16.22 14.29
C ARG A 52 -7.60 -16.09 13.87
N LEU A 53 -7.32 -15.09 13.04
CA LEU A 53 -5.95 -14.77 12.61
C LEU A 53 -5.08 -14.45 13.82
N SER A 54 -3.84 -14.95 13.80
CA SER A 54 -2.85 -14.70 14.84
C SER A 54 -1.94 -13.56 14.42
N PRO A 55 -1.96 -12.39 15.08
CA PRO A 55 -1.07 -11.30 14.72
C PRO A 55 0.41 -11.71 14.82
N LEU A 56 1.18 -11.43 13.77
CA LEU A 56 2.64 -11.57 13.75
C LEU A 56 3.31 -10.22 14.01
N ARG A 57 2.89 -9.18 13.30
CA ARG A 57 3.33 -7.80 13.50
C ARG A 57 2.28 -6.81 13.01
N GLU A 58 2.22 -5.66 13.65
CA GLU A 58 1.41 -4.53 13.18
C GLU A 58 2.00 -3.94 11.90
N LEU A 59 1.13 -3.40 11.05
CA LEU A 59 1.49 -2.58 9.90
C LEU A 59 1.40 -1.10 10.28
N MET A 60 1.94 -0.22 9.42
CA MET A 60 1.89 1.21 9.67
C MET A 60 0.46 1.76 9.60
N GLN A 61 -0.41 1.15 8.78
CA GLN A 61 -1.81 1.51 8.74
C GLN A 61 -2.51 1.05 10.04
N PRO A 62 -3.16 1.97 10.78
CA PRO A 62 -3.80 1.66 12.05
C PRO A 62 -4.76 0.47 11.99
N GLY A 63 -4.55 -0.51 12.86
CA GLY A 63 -5.39 -1.71 12.99
C GLY A 63 -5.12 -2.82 11.98
N GLU A 64 -4.29 -2.58 10.95
CA GLU A 64 -3.87 -3.60 10.00
C GLU A 64 -2.63 -4.35 10.52
N PHE A 65 -2.55 -5.66 10.26
CA PHE A 65 -1.45 -6.50 10.73
C PHE A 65 -1.10 -7.59 9.73
N ALA A 66 0.18 -7.99 9.70
CA ALA A 66 0.58 -9.24 9.08
C ALA A 66 0.27 -10.38 10.07
N ALA A 67 -0.44 -11.40 9.61
CA ALA A 67 -0.80 -12.57 10.42
C ALA A 67 0.28 -13.65 10.32
N LYS A 68 0.34 -14.60 11.28
CA LYS A 68 1.27 -15.74 11.21
C LYS A 68 0.92 -16.70 10.08
N GLU A 69 -0.35 -16.71 9.72
CA GLU A 69 -0.95 -17.54 8.70
C GLU A 69 -0.41 -17.19 7.29
N THR A 70 -0.28 -18.23 6.49
CA THR A 70 0.03 -18.12 5.06
C THR A 70 -0.85 -19.09 4.28
N VAL A 71 -1.05 -18.79 3.01
CA VAL A 71 -1.79 -19.63 2.07
C VAL A 71 -0.92 -19.95 0.85
N ILE A 72 -1.34 -20.93 0.07
CA ILE A 72 -0.82 -21.19 -1.27
C ILE A 72 -1.80 -20.61 -2.28
N ILE A 73 -1.29 -19.83 -3.24
CA ILE A 73 -2.06 -19.41 -4.42
C ILE A 73 -1.77 -20.41 -5.54
N VAL A 74 -2.83 -20.93 -6.15
CA VAL A 74 -2.76 -21.84 -7.29
C VAL A 74 -3.42 -21.15 -8.48
N GLY A 75 -2.65 -20.98 -9.55
CA GLY A 75 -3.12 -20.49 -10.85
C GLY A 75 -3.00 -21.58 -11.93
N PRO A 76 -3.44 -21.29 -13.17
CA PRO A 76 -3.45 -22.27 -14.26
C PRO A 76 -2.07 -22.87 -14.61
N LYS A 77 -0.98 -22.10 -14.41
CA LYS A 77 0.37 -22.49 -14.81
C LYS A 77 1.26 -22.94 -13.64
N GLY A 78 0.94 -22.51 -12.43
CA GLY A 78 1.83 -22.74 -11.29
C GLY A 78 1.24 -22.34 -9.96
N ILE A 79 2.08 -22.42 -8.94
CA ILE A 79 1.72 -22.13 -7.56
C ILE A 79 2.71 -21.16 -6.94
N ILE A 80 2.24 -20.39 -5.97
CA ILE A 80 3.07 -19.59 -5.09
C ILE A 80 2.72 -19.96 -3.65
N GLN A 81 3.73 -20.43 -2.91
CA GLN A 81 3.60 -20.86 -1.53
C GLN A 81 3.95 -19.74 -0.55
N ASN A 82 3.60 -19.92 0.72
CA ASN A 82 3.95 -19.01 1.83
C ASN A 82 3.46 -17.57 1.61
N VAL A 83 2.29 -17.40 0.99
CA VAL A 83 1.72 -16.07 0.76
C VAL A 83 1.07 -15.57 2.04
N ARG A 84 1.52 -14.41 2.52
CA ARG A 84 1.11 -13.84 3.81
C ARG A 84 -0.36 -13.47 3.83
N VAL A 85 -1.07 -13.80 4.91
CA VAL A 85 -2.40 -13.25 5.19
C VAL A 85 -2.26 -11.93 5.94
N LEU A 86 -2.97 -10.89 5.48
CA LEU A 86 -3.10 -9.61 6.18
C LEU A 86 -4.47 -9.53 6.84
N GLY A 87 -4.46 -9.15 8.12
CA GLY A 87 -5.65 -8.92 8.92
C GLY A 87 -5.90 -7.42 9.16
N PRO A 88 -7.12 -7.07 9.60
CA PRO A 88 -8.22 -7.97 9.96
C PRO A 88 -8.91 -8.59 8.74
N VAL A 89 -9.82 -9.54 8.98
CA VAL A 89 -10.69 -10.07 7.91
C VAL A 89 -11.50 -8.93 7.29
N ARG A 90 -11.71 -9.02 5.97
CA ARG A 90 -12.46 -8.05 5.18
C ARG A 90 -13.79 -8.65 4.72
N LYS A 91 -14.62 -7.83 4.07
CA LYS A 91 -15.91 -8.32 3.53
C LYS A 91 -15.73 -9.29 2.36
N LYS A 92 -14.71 -9.05 1.53
CA LYS A 92 -14.36 -9.88 0.37
C LYS A 92 -12.91 -10.30 0.45
N THR A 93 -12.61 -11.48 -0.07
CA THR A 93 -11.24 -11.96 -0.25
C THR A 93 -10.58 -11.21 -1.41
N GLN A 94 -9.32 -10.82 -1.24
CA GLN A 94 -8.52 -10.13 -2.26
C GLN A 94 -7.10 -10.66 -2.23
N VAL A 95 -6.55 -10.90 -3.41
CA VAL A 95 -5.20 -11.40 -3.61
C VAL A 95 -4.41 -10.34 -4.34
N GLU A 96 -3.37 -9.83 -3.70
CA GLU A 96 -2.48 -8.81 -4.28
C GLU A 96 -1.17 -9.48 -4.65
N ILE A 97 -0.84 -9.46 -5.96
CA ILE A 97 0.37 -10.06 -6.53
C ILE A 97 1.01 -9.08 -7.50
N SER A 98 2.32 -9.20 -7.74
CA SER A 98 2.96 -8.38 -8.77
C SER A 98 2.65 -8.88 -10.18
N LYS A 99 2.99 -8.10 -11.21
CA LYS A 99 2.89 -8.56 -12.61
C LYS A 99 3.82 -9.74 -12.86
N THR A 100 5.02 -9.75 -12.25
CA THR A 100 5.96 -10.88 -12.27
C THR A 100 5.33 -12.16 -11.71
N ASP A 101 4.64 -12.07 -10.58
CA ASP A 101 3.94 -13.22 -9.98
C ASP A 101 2.84 -13.78 -10.90
N GLY A 102 2.16 -12.90 -11.64
CA GLY A 102 1.18 -13.28 -12.65
C GLY A 102 1.72 -14.27 -13.68
N PHE A 103 2.96 -14.06 -14.17
CA PHE A 103 3.60 -14.99 -15.13
C PHE A 103 3.88 -16.38 -14.54
N VAL A 104 4.13 -16.46 -13.23
CA VAL A 104 4.35 -17.73 -12.52
C VAL A 104 3.03 -18.49 -12.38
N LEU A 105 1.97 -17.79 -11.98
CA LEU A 105 0.64 -18.36 -11.78
C LEU A 105 -0.08 -18.64 -13.10
N GLY A 106 0.28 -17.97 -14.19
CA GLY A 106 -0.49 -18.00 -15.44
C GLY A 106 -1.78 -17.17 -15.34
N ILE A 107 -1.71 -16.07 -14.59
CA ILE A 107 -2.80 -15.12 -14.39
C ILE A 107 -2.27 -13.76 -14.87
N ASP A 108 -3.08 -12.99 -15.60
CA ASP A 108 -2.77 -11.58 -15.87
C ASP A 108 -3.51 -10.69 -14.85
N PRO A 109 -2.85 -10.30 -13.73
CA PRO A 109 -3.52 -9.52 -12.70
C PRO A 109 -3.75 -8.09 -13.19
N VAL A 110 -5.00 -7.67 -13.30
CA VAL A 110 -5.35 -6.30 -13.67
C VAL A 110 -4.89 -5.31 -12.58
N VAL A 111 -4.46 -4.11 -12.99
CA VAL A 111 -4.08 -3.06 -12.04
C VAL A 111 -5.33 -2.41 -11.47
N ARG A 112 -5.52 -2.47 -10.15
CA ARG A 112 -6.72 -1.95 -9.46
C ARG A 112 -6.39 -1.36 -8.10
N ASP A 113 -7.22 -0.42 -7.66
CA ASP A 113 -7.26 0.00 -6.25
C ASP A 113 -7.83 -1.13 -5.38
N SER A 114 -7.36 -1.20 -4.14
CA SER A 114 -7.79 -2.19 -3.16
C SER A 114 -9.31 -2.05 -2.91
N GLY A 115 -10.04 -3.16 -3.07
CA GLY A 115 -11.50 -3.23 -2.99
C GLY A 115 -12.22 -3.13 -4.35
N ASN A 116 -11.52 -2.83 -5.44
CA ASN A 116 -12.08 -2.88 -6.79
C ASN A 116 -11.69 -4.20 -7.48
N HIS A 117 -12.62 -5.15 -7.49
CA HIS A 117 -12.42 -6.50 -8.07
C HIS A 117 -12.97 -6.67 -9.48
N GLU A 118 -13.60 -5.64 -10.04
CA GLU A 118 -14.25 -5.75 -11.34
C GLU A 118 -13.24 -6.11 -12.43
N GLY A 119 -13.59 -7.08 -13.29
CA GLY A 119 -12.73 -7.55 -14.38
C GLY A 119 -11.42 -8.20 -13.92
N SER A 120 -11.28 -8.49 -12.62
CA SER A 120 -10.11 -9.20 -12.10
C SER A 120 -10.26 -10.70 -12.27
N SER A 121 -9.12 -11.38 -12.38
CA SER A 121 -9.10 -12.83 -12.46
C SER A 121 -9.34 -13.47 -11.08
N GLY A 122 -9.73 -14.74 -11.11
CA GLY A 122 -9.78 -15.60 -9.93
C GLY A 122 -8.52 -16.42 -9.72
N CYS A 123 -8.49 -17.19 -8.63
CA CYS A 123 -7.49 -18.22 -8.36
C CYS A 123 -8.05 -19.27 -7.38
N VAL A 124 -7.27 -20.31 -7.09
CA VAL A 124 -7.54 -21.19 -5.96
C VAL A 124 -6.59 -20.84 -4.81
N LEU A 125 -7.15 -20.68 -3.62
CA LEU A 125 -6.40 -20.52 -2.37
C LEU A 125 -6.43 -21.84 -1.61
N VAL A 126 -5.29 -22.26 -1.08
CA VAL A 126 -5.17 -23.48 -0.26
C VAL A 126 -4.55 -23.13 1.08
N GLY A 127 -5.24 -23.53 2.15
CA GLY A 127 -4.82 -23.41 3.54
C GLY A 127 -4.72 -24.79 4.20
N PRO A 128 -4.36 -24.85 5.48
CA PRO A 128 -4.14 -26.12 6.18
C PRO A 128 -5.42 -26.97 6.35
N ALA A 129 -6.60 -26.36 6.35
CA ALA A 129 -7.87 -27.06 6.58
C ALA A 129 -8.68 -27.30 5.29
N GLY A 130 -8.33 -26.65 4.17
CA GLY A 130 -9.10 -26.75 2.94
C GLY A 130 -8.61 -25.82 1.84
N GLY A 131 -9.39 -25.77 0.76
CA GLY A 131 -9.13 -24.89 -0.38
C GLY A 131 -10.42 -24.26 -0.90
N VAL A 132 -10.30 -23.03 -1.42
CA VAL A 132 -11.42 -22.27 -1.97
C VAL A 132 -11.03 -21.67 -3.31
N ARG A 133 -11.93 -21.77 -4.29
CA ARG A 133 -11.82 -21.06 -5.56
C ARG A 133 -12.51 -19.71 -5.44
N ILE A 134 -11.82 -18.65 -5.81
CA ILE A 134 -12.41 -17.33 -6.00
C ILE A 134 -12.51 -17.07 -7.51
N GLU A 135 -13.64 -16.56 -7.98
CA GLU A 135 -13.83 -16.24 -9.41
C GLU A 135 -13.27 -14.85 -9.78
N GLU A 136 -13.22 -13.94 -8.81
CA GLU A 136 -12.66 -12.60 -8.92
C GLU A 136 -11.84 -12.26 -7.65
N GLY A 137 -10.92 -11.31 -7.75
CA GLY A 137 -10.21 -10.74 -6.60
C GLY A 137 -8.69 -10.75 -6.70
N VAL A 138 -8.10 -11.27 -7.79
CA VAL A 138 -6.64 -11.25 -8.02
C VAL A 138 -6.25 -9.99 -8.80
N ILE A 139 -5.49 -9.10 -8.14
CA ILE A 139 -5.09 -7.81 -8.70
C ILE A 139 -3.59 -7.56 -8.55
N ALA A 140 -3.08 -6.69 -9.41
CA ALA A 140 -1.84 -5.97 -9.17
C ALA A 140 -2.21 -4.65 -8.49
N ALA A 141 -1.68 -4.42 -7.28
CA ALA A 141 -2.07 -3.27 -6.49
C ALA A 141 -1.66 -1.98 -7.21
N MET A 142 -2.64 -1.10 -7.46
CA MET A 142 -2.35 0.24 -7.96
C MET A 142 -1.58 1.02 -6.89
N ARG A 143 -0.42 1.59 -7.25
CA ARG A 143 0.33 2.47 -6.35
C ARG A 143 -0.55 3.60 -5.79
N HIS A 144 -0.45 3.81 -4.49
CA HIS A 144 -1.29 4.76 -3.79
C HIS A 144 -0.59 5.31 -2.55
N ILE A 145 -1.14 6.39 -2.01
CA ILE A 145 -0.72 6.95 -0.72
C ILE A 145 -1.95 6.96 0.19
N HIS A 146 -1.83 6.31 1.35
CA HIS A 146 -2.73 6.52 2.46
C HIS A 146 -2.39 7.85 3.12
N MET A 147 -3.38 8.71 3.32
CA MET A 147 -3.21 10.06 3.86
C MET A 147 -4.22 10.36 4.97
N PRO A 148 -3.77 10.90 6.12
CA PRO A 148 -4.67 11.50 7.09
C PRO A 148 -5.39 12.71 6.49
N VAL A 149 -6.65 12.95 6.90
CA VAL A 149 -7.47 14.09 6.43
C VAL A 149 -6.74 15.42 6.64
N GLN A 150 -6.11 15.62 7.80
CA GLN A 150 -5.43 16.88 8.13
C GLN A 150 -4.23 17.14 7.23
N PHE A 151 -3.55 16.09 6.77
CA PHE A 151 -2.45 16.20 5.81
C PHE A 151 -2.99 16.59 4.43
N ALA A 152 -4.06 15.93 3.99
CA ALA A 152 -4.68 16.22 2.69
C ALA A 152 -5.20 17.66 2.63
N GLU A 153 -5.89 18.12 3.67
CA GLU A 153 -6.38 19.51 3.79
C GLU A 153 -5.24 20.53 3.77
N LYS A 154 -4.16 20.27 4.54
CA LYS A 154 -2.99 21.16 4.60
C LYS A 154 -2.36 21.40 3.23
N TYR A 155 -2.34 20.39 2.37
CA TYR A 155 -1.72 20.48 1.03
C TYR A 155 -2.72 20.57 -0.12
N GLY A 156 -4.02 20.76 0.17
CA GLY A 156 -5.06 20.88 -0.86
C GLY A 156 -5.29 19.61 -1.69
N ILE A 157 -4.91 18.45 -1.17
CA ILE A 157 -5.03 17.15 -1.85
C ILE A 157 -6.46 16.62 -1.66
N LYS A 158 -7.10 16.19 -2.76
CA LYS A 158 -8.44 15.60 -2.74
C LYS A 158 -8.37 14.07 -2.67
N ASP A 159 -9.29 13.44 -1.96
CA ASP A 159 -9.46 11.99 -2.04
C ASP A 159 -9.68 11.55 -3.50
N ARG A 160 -9.10 10.41 -3.87
CA ARG A 160 -9.13 9.84 -5.23
C ARG A 160 -8.44 10.67 -6.31
N SER A 161 -7.76 11.76 -5.98
CA SER A 161 -6.93 12.48 -6.94
C SER A 161 -5.65 11.71 -7.26
N PHE A 162 -4.99 12.08 -8.36
CA PHE A 162 -3.71 11.52 -8.75
C PHE A 162 -2.58 12.51 -8.47
N LEU A 163 -1.50 12.00 -7.88
CA LEU A 163 -0.32 12.75 -7.51
C LEU A 163 0.91 12.21 -8.25
N LYS A 164 1.98 13.00 -8.23
CA LYS A 164 3.32 12.56 -8.64
C LYS A 164 4.19 12.42 -7.40
N VAL A 165 4.99 11.37 -7.35
CA VAL A 165 5.97 11.16 -6.28
C VAL A 165 7.35 10.99 -6.87
N LEU A 166 8.25 11.89 -6.52
CA LEU A 166 9.67 11.73 -6.83
C LEU A 166 10.31 10.80 -5.80
N VAL A 167 11.07 9.83 -6.29
CA VAL A 167 11.96 9.03 -5.45
C VAL A 167 13.38 9.15 -5.99
N GLU A 168 14.31 9.40 -5.08
CA GLU A 168 15.72 9.57 -5.40
C GLU A 168 16.50 8.25 -5.30
N GLY A 169 17.78 8.27 -5.66
CA GLY A 169 18.65 7.09 -5.69
C GLY A 169 19.25 6.85 -7.08
N GLU A 170 19.88 5.69 -7.26
CA GLU A 170 20.53 5.31 -8.52
C GLU A 170 19.52 5.21 -9.68
N ARG A 171 18.31 4.72 -9.39
CA ARG A 171 17.19 4.63 -10.32
C ARG A 171 16.15 5.71 -10.02
N LYS A 172 16.61 6.98 -9.93
CA LYS A 172 15.73 8.14 -9.70
C LYS A 172 14.58 8.15 -10.70
N VAL A 173 13.35 8.17 -10.18
CA VAL A 173 12.13 8.16 -10.99
C VAL A 173 11.07 9.05 -10.38
N VAL A 174 10.13 9.50 -11.22
CA VAL A 174 8.87 10.07 -10.77
C VAL A 174 7.78 9.03 -11.04
N PHE A 175 7.16 8.54 -9.97
CA PHE A 175 5.92 7.79 -10.07
C PHE A 175 4.79 8.77 -10.38
N ASP A 176 4.26 8.72 -11.60
CA ASP A 176 3.07 9.49 -11.98
C ASP A 176 1.79 8.73 -11.61
N ARG A 177 0.64 9.39 -11.58
CA ARG A 177 -0.66 8.77 -11.31
C ARG A 177 -0.71 7.93 -10.03
N VAL A 178 -0.11 8.44 -8.95
CA VAL A 178 -0.20 7.83 -7.62
C VAL A 178 -1.54 8.21 -6.98
N LEU A 179 -2.38 7.22 -6.68
CA LEU A 179 -3.71 7.48 -6.14
C LEU A 179 -3.64 8.01 -4.69
N ALA A 180 -4.25 9.15 -4.42
CA ALA A 180 -4.46 9.63 -3.06
C ALA A 180 -5.67 8.93 -2.43
N ARG A 181 -5.47 8.33 -1.25
CA ARG A 181 -6.54 7.75 -0.43
C ARG A 181 -6.57 8.46 0.91
N VAL A 182 -7.64 9.21 1.18
CA VAL A 182 -7.76 10.07 2.36
C VAL A 182 -8.75 9.47 3.35
N SER A 183 -8.34 9.35 4.61
CA SER A 183 -9.18 8.86 5.71
C SER A 183 -8.64 9.29 7.05
N ASP A 184 -9.51 9.46 8.05
CA ASP A 184 -9.11 9.73 9.44
C ASP A 184 -8.34 8.57 10.08
N ASN A 185 -8.49 7.36 9.52
CA ASN A 185 -7.85 6.14 10.02
C ASN A 185 -6.54 5.79 9.31
N PHE A 186 -6.03 6.67 8.45
CA PHE A 186 -4.81 6.41 7.69
C PHE A 186 -3.58 7.06 8.31
N ALA A 187 -2.47 6.34 8.25
CA ALA A 187 -1.13 6.89 8.46
C ALA A 187 -0.51 7.25 7.11
N LEU A 188 0.27 8.34 7.06
CA LEU A 188 0.88 8.82 5.82
C LEU A 188 1.93 7.84 5.28
N GLU A 189 1.58 7.09 4.24
CA GLU A 189 2.42 6.01 3.70
C GLU A 189 2.11 5.74 2.22
N MET A 190 3.15 5.66 1.39
CA MET A 190 3.04 5.28 -0.01
C MET A 190 3.22 3.77 -0.15
N HIS A 191 2.29 3.12 -0.82
CA HIS A 191 2.32 1.68 -1.10
C HIS A 191 2.63 1.46 -2.57
N ILE A 192 3.65 0.65 -2.82
CA ILE A 192 4.05 0.16 -4.15
C ILE A 192 4.31 -1.34 -4.08
N ASP A 193 4.18 -2.05 -5.19
CA ASP A 193 4.52 -3.47 -5.22
C ASP A 193 6.03 -3.72 -5.38
N THR A 194 6.44 -4.98 -5.36
CA THR A 194 7.86 -5.35 -5.52
C THR A 194 8.42 -5.06 -6.91
N ASP A 195 7.61 -5.09 -7.97
CA ASP A 195 8.07 -4.82 -9.33
C ASP A 195 8.38 -3.32 -9.47
N GLU A 196 7.49 -2.46 -8.97
CA GLU A 196 7.67 -1.01 -8.90
C GLU A 196 8.88 -0.63 -8.04
N ALA A 197 9.02 -1.25 -6.87
CA ALA A 197 10.14 -0.98 -5.97
C ALA A 197 11.49 -1.38 -6.59
N ASN A 198 11.57 -2.55 -7.22
CA ASN A 198 12.76 -3.02 -7.90
C ASN A 198 13.11 -2.14 -9.12
N ALA A 199 12.10 -1.65 -9.84
CA ALA A 199 12.29 -0.73 -10.96
C ALA A 199 12.88 0.62 -10.49
N ALA A 200 12.42 1.13 -9.35
CA ALA A 200 12.92 2.39 -8.77
C ALA A 200 14.16 2.23 -7.86
N GLY A 201 14.57 1.00 -7.55
CA GLY A 201 15.71 0.73 -6.66
C GLY A 201 15.47 1.11 -5.20
N VAL A 202 14.23 0.99 -4.72
CA VAL A 202 13.79 1.46 -3.38
C VAL A 202 13.36 0.32 -2.48
N ARG A 203 13.37 0.55 -1.17
CA ARG A 203 13.00 -0.41 -0.12
C ARG A 203 12.00 0.20 0.86
N SER A 204 11.29 -0.64 1.61
CA SER A 204 10.43 -0.16 2.69
C SER A 204 11.24 0.67 3.69
N GLY A 205 10.73 1.85 4.03
CA GLY A 205 11.38 2.82 4.91
C GLY A 205 12.02 4.01 4.18
N ASP A 206 12.33 3.86 2.89
CA ASP A 206 12.83 4.94 2.05
C ASP A 206 11.82 6.10 1.95
N LYS A 207 12.29 7.27 1.56
CA LYS A 207 11.48 8.49 1.47
C LYS A 207 11.21 8.86 0.01
N GLY A 208 9.95 9.12 -0.30
CA GLY A 208 9.51 9.81 -1.50
C GLY A 208 9.11 11.24 -1.20
N PHE A 209 9.00 12.05 -2.24
CA PHE A 209 8.61 13.46 -2.20
C PHE A 209 7.37 13.65 -3.06
N ILE A 210 6.26 14.05 -2.44
CA ILE A 210 5.00 14.31 -3.15
C ILE A 210 5.16 15.65 -3.87
N LEU A 211 5.13 15.61 -5.21
CA LEU A 211 5.23 16.79 -6.04
C LEU A 211 3.87 17.49 -6.06
N LEU A 212 3.78 18.63 -5.37
CA LEU A 212 2.62 19.50 -5.39
C LEU A 212 2.70 20.36 -6.65
N GLU A 213 1.58 20.46 -7.36
CA GLU A 213 1.42 21.32 -8.54
C GLU A 213 1.00 22.74 -8.14
#